data_AF-A0A372NUX3-F1
#
_entry.id   AF-A0A372NUX3-F1
#
_cell.length_a   1.000
_cell.length_b   1.000
_cell.length_c   1.000
_cell.angle_alpha   90.00
_cell.angle_beta   90.00
_cell.angle_gamma   90.00
#
_symmetry.space_group_name_H-M   'P 1'
#
loop_
_entity.id
_entity.type
_entity.pdbx_description
1 polymer ?
#
loop_
_entity_poly.entity_id
_entity_poly.type
_entity_poly.pdbx_seq_one_letter_code
_entity_poly.pdbx_strand_id
1 'polypeptide(L)'
;MLMAVANISRAQVTQADSAKADSLKKVAEIKKDNNTTGQYDVGDLFHDVFHPNKKPDSVKKKPSGITIIPNIASNPSIGTQIGIKAVAGKVLGSDPNTLMSVAATSASITTKNIIYFYLTHNVYTPGNKWNFQGSLVAAKTVTPDFGIGIGNAATGSPEDLILSNPTRKPYVLNAQYYAFREKVYKQIDKGLFVGAGVSFDIRRKIYDKNNADTVLTPYRIYNQRYGFQDDHYASNGLNANIQYTTRDNQNRAYRGIYVDAGIRVNQTWMGSTKNAVQLNTDFRKYFSLSEANPEHVLAFWNWTSFVVGGALPYLEIPGTARDGNFRSGRGYTTTYFKGNQYFYSELEYRFPITRNKFLSGVTFFNVQSANDDLGTKLFDVWQPGGGAGLRVLFNKATRTNLCIDYAWGKYGARGLFLGLNEAF
;
A
#
# COMPACT_ATOMS: atom_id res chain seq x y z
N MET A 1 15.28 46.76 66.11
CA MET A 1 16.38 47.30 65.31
C MET A 1 16.82 46.22 64.32
N LEU A 2 16.25 46.24 63.12
CA LEU A 2 16.87 45.88 61.83
C LEU A 2 15.75 46.03 60.78
N MET A 3 15.89 47.03 59.93
CA MET A 3 15.07 47.23 58.73
C MET A 3 15.59 46.31 57.62
N ALA A 4 14.68 45.66 56.87
CA ALA A 4 14.94 45.23 55.51
C ALA A 4 13.64 45.16 54.69
N VAL A 5 13.50 46.20 53.87
CA VAL A 5 12.67 46.47 52.69
C VAL A 5 12.05 45.23 51.99
N ALA A 6 10.73 45.23 51.85
CA ALA A 6 10.00 44.37 50.91
C ALA A 6 9.68 45.15 49.62
N ASN A 7 10.37 44.83 48.53
CA ASN A 7 10.04 45.31 47.19
C ASN A 7 8.88 44.48 46.62
N ILE A 8 7.72 45.10 46.46
CA ILE A 8 6.59 44.53 45.71
C ILE A 8 6.74 44.96 44.25
N SER A 9 7.22 44.06 43.39
CA SER A 9 7.14 44.24 41.94
C SER A 9 5.74 43.84 41.47
N ARG A 10 5.03 44.78 40.83
CA ARG A 10 3.81 44.45 40.07
C ARG A 10 4.24 43.79 38.77
N ALA A 11 3.95 42.50 38.62
CA ALA A 11 4.03 41.83 37.32
C ALA A 11 2.97 42.44 36.38
N GLN A 12 3.43 43.03 35.29
CA GLN A 12 2.59 43.46 34.18
C GLN A 12 1.95 42.20 33.58
N VAL A 13 0.62 42.08 33.67
CA VAL A 13 -0.12 41.05 32.93
C VAL A 13 -0.09 41.48 31.46
N THR A 14 0.84 40.92 30.69
CA THR A 14 0.78 40.98 29.24
C THR A 14 -0.48 40.22 28.81
N GLN A 15 -1.42 40.95 28.24
CA GLN A 15 -2.60 40.39 27.60
C GLN A 15 -2.12 39.44 26.49
N ALA A 16 -2.47 38.16 26.61
CA ALA A 16 -2.11 37.17 25.62
C ALA A 16 -2.66 37.63 24.25
N ASP A 17 -1.74 37.83 23.31
CA ASP A 17 -2.02 38.25 21.94
C ASP A 17 -2.98 37.25 21.28
N SER A 18 -4.26 37.64 21.20
CA SER A 18 -5.35 36.81 20.67
C SER A 18 -5.18 36.49 19.18
N ALA A 19 -4.19 37.08 18.51
CA ALA A 19 -3.85 36.80 17.12
C ALA A 19 -3.08 35.47 16.91
N LYS A 20 -2.44 34.90 17.95
CA LYS A 20 -1.72 33.62 17.81
C LYS A 20 -2.59 32.38 18.04
N ALA A 21 -3.70 32.53 18.78
CA ALA A 21 -4.65 31.43 19.02
C ALA A 21 -5.41 31.00 17.75
N ASP A 22 -5.48 31.89 16.75
CA ASP A 22 -6.25 31.66 15.51
C ASP A 22 -5.42 31.00 14.38
N SER A 23 -4.11 30.86 14.57
CA SER A 23 -3.24 30.19 13.59
C SER A 23 -3.40 28.66 13.57
N LEU A 24 -4.07 28.08 14.58
CA LEU A 24 -4.32 26.64 14.70
C LEU A 24 -5.72 26.21 14.21
N LYS A 25 -6.59 27.14 13.79
CA LYS A 25 -7.97 26.84 13.37
C LYS A 25 -8.22 26.83 11.85
N LYS A 26 -7.24 27.17 11.02
CA LYS A 26 -7.33 26.93 9.56
C LYS A 26 -7.01 25.47 9.24
N VAL A 27 -7.98 24.58 9.47
CA VAL A 27 -7.95 23.23 8.91
C VAL A 27 -7.94 23.36 7.40
N ALA A 28 -6.78 23.07 6.80
CA ALA A 28 -6.49 23.25 5.38
C ALA A 28 -7.67 22.81 4.49
N GLU A 29 -8.17 23.72 3.65
CA GLU A 29 -9.08 23.33 2.57
C GLU A 29 -8.37 22.36 1.62
N ILE A 30 -9.10 21.32 1.19
CA ILE A 30 -8.59 20.35 0.22
C ILE A 30 -8.58 21.05 -1.14
N LYS A 31 -7.45 21.70 -1.46
CA LYS A 31 -7.25 22.35 -2.76
C LYS A 31 -7.02 21.27 -3.83
N LYS A 32 -8.03 21.02 -4.66
CA LYS A 32 -7.95 20.08 -5.79
C LYS A 32 -7.41 20.77 -7.03
N ASP A 33 -6.38 20.20 -7.63
CA ASP A 33 -5.86 20.67 -8.91
C ASP A 33 -6.45 19.87 -10.07
N ASN A 34 -7.62 20.28 -10.56
CA ASN A 34 -8.37 19.52 -11.57
C ASN A 34 -8.17 20.07 -12.99
N ASN A 35 -7.17 20.92 -13.22
CA ASN A 35 -6.95 21.48 -14.56
C ASN A 35 -6.22 20.47 -15.46
N THR A 36 -6.96 19.82 -16.36
CA THR A 36 -6.41 18.89 -17.35
C THR A 36 -5.96 19.59 -18.65
N THR A 37 -6.00 20.93 -18.71
CA THR A 37 -5.65 21.68 -19.92
C THR A 37 -4.18 21.49 -20.26
N GLY A 38 -3.89 21.09 -21.50
CA GLY A 38 -2.53 20.85 -21.98
C GLY A 38 -1.96 19.47 -21.60
N GLN A 39 -2.71 18.63 -20.89
CA GLN A 39 -2.32 17.25 -20.62
C GLN A 39 -2.67 16.31 -21.77
N TYR A 40 -1.79 15.36 -22.03
CA TYR A 40 -1.95 14.31 -23.03
C TYR A 40 -1.91 12.94 -22.35
N ASP A 41 -2.90 12.10 -22.61
CA ASP A 41 -3.01 10.74 -22.05
C ASP A 41 -3.10 9.66 -23.13
N VAL A 42 -3.12 8.39 -22.71
CA VAL A 42 -3.21 7.23 -23.63
C VAL A 42 -4.49 7.24 -24.47
N GLY A 43 -5.58 7.82 -23.96
CA GLY A 43 -6.83 7.97 -24.72
C GLY A 43 -6.67 8.95 -25.90
N ASP A 44 -5.96 10.06 -25.68
CA ASP A 44 -5.59 10.99 -26.75
C ASP A 44 -4.68 10.30 -27.79
N LEU A 45 -3.67 9.54 -27.34
CA LEU A 45 -2.79 8.77 -28.23
C LEU A 45 -3.56 7.77 -29.10
N PHE A 46 -4.48 7.02 -28.50
CA PHE A 46 -5.31 6.07 -29.25
C PHE A 46 -6.18 6.80 -30.28
N HIS A 47 -6.75 7.94 -29.92
CA HIS A 47 -7.54 8.75 -30.84
C HIS A 47 -6.68 9.26 -32.01
N ASP A 48 -5.48 9.77 -31.76
CA ASP A 48 -4.60 10.31 -32.79
C ASP A 48 -4.09 9.22 -33.76
N VAL A 49 -3.82 8.01 -33.25
CA VAL A 49 -3.34 6.88 -34.07
C VAL A 49 -4.45 6.29 -34.93
N PHE A 50 -5.64 6.06 -34.36
CA PHE A 50 -6.73 5.35 -35.06
C PHE A 50 -7.76 6.27 -35.72
N HIS A 51 -7.76 7.57 -35.39
CA HIS A 51 -8.66 8.58 -35.96
C HIS A 51 -7.93 9.90 -36.32
N PRO A 52 -6.82 9.86 -37.08
CA PRO A 52 -5.94 11.02 -37.29
C PRO A 52 -6.60 12.23 -37.97
N ASN A 53 -7.66 12.00 -38.75
CA ASN A 53 -8.33 13.05 -39.54
C ASN A 53 -9.59 13.64 -38.88
N LYS A 54 -9.90 13.23 -37.65
CA LYS A 54 -11.10 13.74 -36.97
C LYS A 54 -10.81 15.13 -36.41
N LYS A 55 -11.49 16.14 -36.93
CA LYS A 55 -11.36 17.52 -36.45
C LYS A 55 -11.63 17.58 -34.93
N PRO A 56 -10.86 18.36 -34.16
CA PRO A 56 -11.09 18.54 -32.73
C PRO A 56 -12.55 18.95 -32.52
N ASP A 57 -13.30 18.13 -31.77
CA ASP A 57 -14.69 18.41 -31.42
C ASP A 57 -14.72 19.75 -30.66
N SER A 58 -15.52 20.72 -31.12
CA SER A 58 -15.59 22.05 -30.50
C SER A 58 -16.12 22.00 -29.07
N VAL A 59 -16.79 20.90 -28.72
CA VAL A 59 -17.21 20.57 -27.36
C VAL A 59 -16.13 19.68 -26.72
N LYS A 60 -15.33 20.25 -25.80
CA LYS A 60 -14.42 19.47 -24.95
C LYS A 60 -15.22 18.45 -24.12
N LYS A 61 -15.37 17.23 -24.60
CA LYS A 61 -15.99 16.13 -23.83
C LYS A 61 -15.14 15.87 -22.60
N LYS A 62 -15.78 15.78 -21.43
CA LYS A 62 -15.09 15.39 -20.19
C LYS A 62 -14.49 13.99 -20.40
N PRO A 63 -13.18 13.78 -20.13
CA PRO A 63 -12.59 12.46 -20.30
C PRO A 63 -13.31 11.45 -19.40
N SER A 64 -13.52 10.23 -19.90
CA SER A 64 -14.13 9.15 -19.12
C SER A 64 -13.25 8.86 -17.89
N GLY A 65 -13.88 8.69 -16.73
CA GLY A 65 -13.18 8.23 -15.53
C GLY A 65 -12.83 6.74 -15.56
N ILE A 66 -13.27 6.01 -16.59
CA ILE A 66 -13.07 4.57 -16.75
C ILE A 66 -11.94 4.31 -17.75
N THR A 67 -11.09 3.37 -17.40
CA THR A 67 -9.92 2.95 -18.16
C THR A 67 -9.84 1.44 -18.15
N ILE A 68 -9.65 0.84 -19.32
CA ILE A 68 -9.50 -0.61 -19.51
C ILE A 68 -8.21 -0.85 -20.30
N ILE A 69 -7.38 -1.77 -19.83
CA ILE A 69 -6.05 -2.03 -20.38
C ILE A 69 -5.80 -3.54 -20.46
N PRO A 70 -5.32 -4.06 -21.60
CA PRO A 70 -4.76 -5.40 -21.64
C PRO A 70 -3.54 -5.49 -20.72
N ASN A 71 -3.44 -6.58 -19.98
CA ASN A 71 -2.33 -6.87 -19.08
C ASN A 71 -1.53 -8.04 -19.64
N ILE A 72 -0.47 -7.74 -20.39
CA ILE A 72 0.43 -8.72 -20.97
C ILE A 72 1.79 -8.57 -20.29
N ALA A 73 2.32 -9.67 -19.76
CA ALA A 73 3.66 -9.70 -19.16
C ALA A 73 4.31 -11.05 -19.43
N SER A 74 5.64 -11.11 -19.47
CA SER A 74 6.35 -12.38 -19.53
C SER A 74 7.61 -12.30 -18.67
N ASN A 75 7.80 -13.27 -17.78
CA ASN A 75 9.04 -13.41 -17.01
C ASN A 75 9.21 -14.85 -16.49
N PRO A 76 10.42 -15.24 -16.03
CA PRO A 76 10.67 -16.59 -15.53
C PRO A 76 9.82 -16.99 -14.32
N SER A 77 9.32 -16.06 -13.50
CA SER A 77 8.55 -16.37 -12.29
C SER A 77 7.09 -16.73 -12.60
N ILE A 78 6.48 -16.07 -13.59
CA ILE A 78 5.05 -16.26 -13.93
C ILE A 78 4.83 -16.95 -15.28
N GLY A 79 5.87 -17.10 -16.11
CA GLY A 79 5.73 -17.47 -17.51
C GLY A 79 5.15 -16.32 -18.33
N THR A 80 4.33 -16.63 -19.34
CA THR A 80 3.56 -15.63 -20.08
C THR A 80 2.24 -15.38 -19.37
N GLN A 81 1.92 -14.12 -19.12
CA GLN A 81 0.67 -13.66 -18.52
C GLN A 81 -0.15 -12.90 -19.57
N ILE A 82 -1.45 -13.21 -19.59
CA ILE A 82 -2.46 -12.41 -20.27
C ILE A 82 -3.55 -12.05 -19.26
N GLY A 83 -4.21 -10.93 -19.50
CA GLY A 83 -5.28 -10.49 -18.61
C GLY A 83 -5.81 -9.12 -19.01
N ILE A 84 -6.70 -8.62 -18.17
CA ILE A 84 -7.30 -7.30 -18.29
C ILE A 84 -7.20 -6.59 -16.96
N LYS A 85 -6.91 -5.30 -17.00
CA LYS A 85 -7.00 -4.38 -15.86
C LYS A 85 -8.01 -3.31 -16.18
N ALA A 86 -8.84 -2.95 -15.21
CA ALA A 86 -9.73 -1.81 -15.33
C ALA A 86 -9.63 -0.93 -14.09
N VAL A 87 -9.66 0.38 -14.29
CA VAL A 87 -9.80 1.36 -13.21
C VAL A 87 -10.93 2.31 -13.53
N ALA A 88 -11.63 2.73 -12.50
CA ALA A 88 -12.68 3.72 -12.57
C ALA A 88 -12.45 4.77 -11.49
N GLY A 89 -12.64 6.04 -11.82
CA GLY A 89 -12.61 7.13 -10.86
C GLY A 89 -13.74 8.12 -11.12
N LYS A 90 -14.44 8.53 -10.05
CA LYS A 90 -15.55 9.48 -10.13
C LYS A 90 -15.76 10.21 -8.81
N VAL A 91 -16.05 11.52 -8.88
CA VAL A 91 -16.57 12.27 -7.74
C VAL A 91 -18.09 12.05 -7.67
N LEU A 92 -18.59 11.56 -6.54
CA LEU A 92 -20.01 11.25 -6.36
C LEU A 92 -20.77 12.45 -5.79
N GLY A 93 -21.88 12.82 -6.43
CA GLY A 93 -22.67 14.00 -6.04
C GLY A 93 -22.10 15.33 -6.56
N SER A 94 -22.70 16.43 -6.10
CA SER A 94 -22.38 17.80 -6.53
C SER A 94 -21.54 18.59 -5.51
N ASP A 95 -21.31 18.04 -4.32
CA ASP A 95 -20.54 18.72 -3.28
C ASP A 95 -19.05 18.83 -3.70
N PRO A 96 -18.50 20.06 -3.80
CA PRO A 96 -17.14 20.30 -4.28
C PRO A 96 -16.05 19.71 -3.38
N ASN A 97 -16.34 19.44 -2.10
CA ASN A 97 -15.40 18.85 -1.15
C ASN A 97 -15.36 17.32 -1.22
N THR A 98 -16.27 16.67 -1.97
CA THR A 98 -16.31 15.21 -2.08
C THR A 98 -15.06 14.66 -2.74
N LEU A 99 -14.35 13.76 -2.06
CA LEU A 99 -13.16 13.10 -2.56
C LEU A 99 -13.51 12.18 -3.73
N MET A 100 -12.54 11.98 -4.62
CA MET A 100 -12.73 11.09 -5.76
C MET A 100 -12.85 9.65 -5.27
N SER A 101 -13.94 8.98 -5.65
CA SER A 101 -14.07 7.53 -5.47
C SER A 101 -13.27 6.82 -6.56
N VAL A 102 -12.58 5.75 -6.20
CA VAL A 102 -11.75 4.97 -7.12
C VAL A 102 -12.02 3.48 -6.95
N ALA A 103 -11.96 2.74 -8.04
CA ALA A 103 -12.01 1.29 -8.04
C ALA A 103 -11.03 0.74 -9.08
N ALA A 104 -10.44 -0.41 -8.80
CA ALA A 104 -9.51 -1.10 -9.68
C ALA A 104 -9.81 -2.60 -9.68
N THR A 105 -9.75 -3.24 -10.83
CA THR A 105 -9.86 -4.69 -10.94
C THR A 105 -8.84 -5.22 -11.93
N SER A 106 -8.42 -6.46 -11.72
CA SER A 106 -7.66 -7.24 -12.69
C SER A 106 -8.16 -8.66 -12.71
N ALA A 107 -8.18 -9.25 -13.90
CA ALA A 107 -8.27 -10.69 -14.10
C ALA A 107 -7.12 -11.11 -15.01
N SER A 108 -6.28 -12.03 -14.55
CA SER A 108 -5.15 -12.53 -15.34
C SER A 108 -4.89 -14.01 -15.12
N ILE A 109 -4.38 -14.65 -16.16
CA ILE A 109 -3.92 -16.04 -16.17
C ILE A 109 -2.52 -16.11 -16.73
N THR A 110 -1.72 -17.06 -16.26
CA THR A 110 -0.35 -17.26 -16.73
C THR A 110 -0.08 -18.70 -17.16
N THR A 111 0.95 -18.88 -17.99
CA THR A 111 1.39 -20.22 -18.44
C THR A 111 1.93 -21.10 -17.31
N LYS A 112 2.28 -20.50 -16.16
CA LYS A 112 2.60 -21.22 -14.92
C LYS A 112 1.37 -21.53 -14.06
N ASN A 113 0.17 -21.42 -14.63
CA ASN A 113 -1.10 -21.76 -13.97
C ASN A 113 -1.35 -20.90 -12.71
N ILE A 114 -0.87 -19.66 -12.74
CA ILE A 114 -1.25 -18.61 -11.79
C ILE A 114 -2.53 -17.98 -12.35
N ILE A 115 -3.56 -17.92 -11.52
CA ILE A 115 -4.81 -17.22 -11.82
C ILE A 115 -4.94 -16.15 -10.76
N TYR A 116 -5.20 -14.91 -11.17
CA TYR A 116 -5.31 -13.80 -10.24
C TYR A 116 -6.48 -12.92 -10.63
N PHE A 117 -7.50 -12.91 -9.77
CA PHE A 117 -8.56 -11.94 -9.81
C PHE A 117 -8.48 -11.05 -8.57
N TYR A 118 -8.58 -9.75 -8.77
CA TYR A 118 -8.84 -8.83 -7.67
C TYR A 118 -9.83 -7.74 -8.07
N LEU A 119 -10.52 -7.21 -7.07
CA LEU A 119 -11.26 -5.96 -7.09
C LEU A 119 -10.84 -5.18 -5.84
N THR A 120 -10.47 -3.92 -5.99
CA THR A 120 -10.26 -2.97 -4.88
C THR A 120 -11.11 -1.73 -5.11
N HIS A 121 -11.62 -1.14 -4.03
CA HIS A 121 -12.39 0.10 -4.09
C HIS A 121 -12.14 1.00 -2.89
N ASN A 122 -12.29 2.30 -3.12
CA ASN A 122 -12.31 3.34 -2.11
C ASN A 122 -13.37 4.36 -2.54
N VAL A 123 -14.57 4.27 -1.95
CA VAL A 123 -15.77 5.00 -2.39
C VAL A 123 -16.20 5.99 -1.32
N TYR A 124 -16.23 7.28 -1.68
CA TYR A 124 -16.72 8.36 -0.84
C TYR A 124 -18.12 8.77 -1.26
N THR A 125 -19.07 8.75 -0.33
CA THR A 125 -20.42 9.30 -0.57
C THR A 125 -20.37 10.84 -0.67
N PRO A 126 -21.41 11.50 -1.23
CA PRO A 126 -21.45 12.96 -1.32
C PRO A 126 -21.13 13.66 0.01
N GLY A 127 -20.23 14.65 -0.05
CA GLY A 127 -19.72 15.38 1.11
C GLY A 127 -18.81 14.57 2.03
N ASN A 128 -18.31 13.40 1.57
CA ASN A 128 -17.49 12.46 2.33
C ASN A 128 -18.16 11.87 3.59
N LYS A 129 -19.50 11.93 3.69
CA LYS A 129 -20.24 11.47 4.89
C LYS A 129 -19.89 10.04 5.33
N TRP A 130 -19.67 9.18 4.36
CA TRP A 130 -19.23 7.80 4.52
C TRP A 130 -18.14 7.48 3.51
N ASN A 131 -17.27 6.56 3.88
CA ASN A 131 -16.22 6.03 3.04
C ASN A 131 -16.16 4.51 3.14
N PHE A 132 -16.25 3.82 2.00
CA PHE A 132 -16.24 2.37 1.88
C PHE A 132 -14.93 1.95 1.23
N GLN A 133 -14.12 1.17 1.93
CA GLN A 133 -12.82 0.71 1.45
C GLN A 133 -12.76 -0.80 1.51
N GLY A 134 -12.52 -1.43 0.36
CA GLY A 134 -12.53 -2.87 0.31
C GLY A 134 -11.66 -3.47 -0.77
N SER A 135 -11.46 -4.78 -0.61
CA SER A 135 -10.76 -5.62 -1.57
C SER A 135 -11.36 -7.02 -1.58
N LEU A 136 -11.51 -7.58 -2.77
CA LEU A 136 -11.81 -8.98 -3.02
C LEU A 136 -10.68 -9.57 -3.85
N VAL A 137 -10.13 -10.70 -3.43
CA VAL A 137 -9.10 -11.46 -4.16
C VAL A 137 -9.54 -12.90 -4.29
N ALA A 138 -9.41 -13.46 -5.48
CA ALA A 138 -9.52 -14.89 -5.72
C ALA A 138 -8.35 -15.30 -6.62
N ALA A 139 -7.47 -16.15 -6.11
CA ALA A 139 -6.22 -16.46 -6.78
C ALA A 139 -5.81 -17.93 -6.63
N LYS A 140 -5.12 -18.42 -7.65
CA LYS A 140 -4.24 -19.58 -7.59
C LYS A 140 -2.82 -19.05 -7.64
N THR A 141 -2.11 -19.14 -6.52
CA THR A 141 -0.84 -18.44 -6.31
C THR A 141 0.35 -19.38 -6.39
N VAL A 142 1.47 -18.84 -6.85
CA VAL A 142 2.82 -19.41 -6.68
C VAL A 142 3.61 -18.34 -5.92
N THR A 143 3.90 -18.59 -4.64
CA THR A 143 4.51 -17.62 -3.74
C THR A 143 5.91 -18.08 -3.36
N PRO A 144 6.96 -17.31 -3.71
CA PRO A 144 8.29 -17.60 -3.23
C PRO A 144 8.38 -17.28 -1.74
N ASP A 145 9.03 -18.14 -0.98
CA ASP A 145 9.25 -17.99 0.45
C ASP A 145 10.75 -17.92 0.77
N PHE A 146 11.11 -16.97 1.62
CA PHE A 146 12.50 -16.65 1.95
C PHE A 146 12.81 -16.79 3.44
N GLY A 147 11.94 -17.46 4.19
CA GLY A 147 12.07 -17.60 5.65
C GLY A 147 11.45 -16.45 6.44
N ILE A 148 11.51 -16.58 7.77
CA ILE A 148 11.11 -15.56 8.72
C ILE A 148 12.24 -14.57 8.97
N GLY A 149 11.89 -13.39 9.48
CA GLY A 149 12.79 -12.35 9.90
C GLY A 149 13.31 -11.49 8.75
N ILE A 150 14.48 -10.93 9.00
CA ILE A 150 15.10 -9.88 8.20
C ILE A 150 16.44 -10.31 7.57
N GLY A 151 16.67 -11.63 7.48
CA GLY A 151 17.86 -12.23 6.86
C GLY A 151 19.09 -12.36 7.77
N ASN A 152 18.90 -12.24 9.08
CA ASN A 152 19.90 -12.66 10.08
C ASN A 152 19.94 -14.18 10.20
N ALA A 153 21.13 -14.74 10.42
CA ALA A 153 21.26 -16.16 10.70
C ALA A 153 20.87 -16.45 12.15
N ALA A 154 19.90 -17.34 12.35
CA ALA A 154 19.63 -17.84 13.68
C ALA A 154 20.81 -18.68 14.18
N THR A 155 21.11 -18.55 15.47
CA THR A 155 22.23 -19.26 16.14
C THR A 155 21.75 -20.46 16.98
N GLY A 156 20.45 -20.76 16.93
CA GLY A 156 19.83 -21.86 17.67
C GLY A 156 19.99 -23.22 16.98
N SER A 157 18.87 -23.94 16.86
CA SER A 157 18.79 -25.27 16.24
C SER A 157 18.99 -25.24 14.71
N PRO A 158 19.30 -26.39 14.07
CA PRO A 158 19.26 -26.51 12.62
C PRO A 158 17.92 -26.08 12.01
N GLU A 159 16.82 -26.35 12.70
CA GLU A 159 15.47 -25.90 12.33
C GLU A 159 15.35 -24.37 12.36
N ASP A 160 15.96 -23.70 13.35
CA ASP A 160 16.00 -22.22 13.40
C ASP A 160 16.79 -21.64 12.21
N LEU A 161 17.87 -22.30 11.81
CA LEU A 161 18.66 -21.88 10.65
C LEU A 161 17.86 -22.04 9.34
N ILE A 162 17.09 -23.13 9.21
CA ILE A 162 16.18 -23.32 8.07
C ILE A 162 15.08 -22.24 8.11
N LEU A 163 14.44 -22.03 9.25
CA LEU A 163 13.34 -21.07 9.43
C LEU A 163 13.77 -19.62 9.11
N SER A 164 14.94 -19.19 9.59
CA SER A 164 15.50 -17.86 9.31
C SER A 164 16.01 -17.71 7.87
N ASN A 165 16.46 -18.81 7.24
CA ASN A 165 16.98 -18.84 5.87
C ASN A 165 17.86 -17.62 5.53
N PRO A 166 19.01 -17.43 6.22
CA PRO A 166 19.82 -16.22 6.10
C PRO A 166 20.38 -16.00 4.69
N THR A 167 20.58 -17.08 3.94
CA THR A 167 21.02 -17.03 2.54
C THR A 167 19.92 -16.60 1.57
N ARG A 168 18.66 -16.55 2.03
CA ARG A 168 17.47 -16.17 1.27
C ARG A 168 17.30 -17.01 0.00
N LYS A 169 17.51 -18.32 0.12
CA LYS A 169 17.23 -19.27 -0.96
C LYS A 169 15.71 -19.44 -1.10
N PRO A 170 15.14 -19.34 -2.30
CA PRO A 170 13.69 -19.39 -2.47
C PRO A 170 13.15 -20.82 -2.27
N TYR A 171 12.18 -20.95 -1.36
CA TYR A 171 11.19 -22.02 -1.35
C TYR A 171 9.97 -21.59 -2.16
N VAL A 172 9.11 -22.53 -2.59
CA VAL A 172 7.96 -22.18 -3.44
C VAL A 172 6.70 -22.84 -2.94
N LEU A 173 5.72 -22.03 -2.56
CA LEU A 173 4.42 -22.50 -2.10
C LEU A 173 3.35 -22.22 -3.16
N ASN A 174 2.61 -23.26 -3.52
CA ASN A 174 1.41 -23.13 -4.34
C ASN A 174 0.19 -23.14 -3.44
N ALA A 175 -0.81 -22.31 -3.73
CA ALA A 175 -2.04 -22.29 -2.95
C ALA A 175 -3.23 -21.78 -3.76
N GLN A 176 -4.43 -22.04 -3.26
CA GLN A 176 -5.61 -21.23 -3.54
C GLN A 176 -5.73 -20.17 -2.43
N TYR A 177 -5.96 -18.91 -2.82
CA TYR A 177 -6.07 -17.78 -1.91
C TYR A 177 -7.35 -17.01 -2.21
N TYR A 178 -8.16 -16.82 -1.17
CA TYR A 178 -9.38 -16.04 -1.20
C TYR A 178 -9.31 -14.99 -0.11
N ALA A 179 -9.46 -13.73 -0.47
CA ALA A 179 -9.49 -12.63 0.48
C ALA A 179 -10.69 -11.74 0.26
N PHE A 180 -11.38 -11.38 1.34
CA PHE A 180 -12.41 -10.36 1.33
C PHE A 180 -12.17 -9.42 2.51
N ARG A 181 -12.04 -8.13 2.22
CA ARG A 181 -11.82 -7.10 3.23
C ARG A 181 -12.76 -5.94 2.92
N GLU A 182 -13.49 -5.47 3.92
CA GLU A 182 -14.34 -4.29 3.80
C GLU A 182 -14.24 -3.48 5.09
N LYS A 183 -13.98 -2.18 4.96
CA LYS A 183 -14.00 -1.20 6.04
C LYS A 183 -15.00 -0.10 5.68
N VAL A 184 -15.85 0.23 6.64
CA VAL A 184 -16.82 1.32 6.55
C VAL A 184 -16.42 2.40 7.52
N TYR A 185 -16.22 3.60 7.01
CA TYR A 185 -15.77 4.77 7.74
C TYR A 185 -16.85 5.84 7.74
N LYS A 186 -17.11 6.43 8.90
CA LYS A 186 -17.93 7.62 9.08
C LYS A 186 -17.04 8.83 9.23
N GLN A 187 -17.31 9.90 8.49
CA GLN A 187 -16.65 11.17 8.74
C GLN A 187 -17.19 11.82 10.02
N ILE A 188 -16.30 12.16 10.94
CA ILE A 188 -16.63 12.82 12.22
C ILE A 188 -16.14 14.26 12.28
N ASP A 189 -15.12 14.59 11.50
CA ASP A 189 -14.62 15.96 11.27
C ASP A 189 -13.99 16.03 9.86
N LYS A 190 -13.68 17.22 9.38
CA LYS A 190 -13.13 17.44 8.04
C LYS A 190 -11.85 16.62 7.83
N GLY A 191 -11.96 15.64 6.94
CA GLY A 191 -10.88 14.70 6.63
C GLY A 191 -10.64 13.62 7.68
N LEU A 192 -11.30 13.66 8.84
CA LEU A 192 -11.16 12.67 9.92
C LEU A 192 -12.35 11.69 9.93
N PHE A 193 -12.02 10.41 9.95
CA PHE A 193 -12.98 9.33 9.88
C PHE A 193 -12.71 8.29 10.96
N VAL A 194 -13.77 7.68 11.47
CA VAL A 194 -13.72 6.50 12.34
C VAL A 194 -14.48 5.39 11.65
N GLY A 195 -13.92 4.19 11.65
CA GLY A 195 -14.50 3.07 10.93
C GLY A 195 -14.30 1.72 11.59
N ALA A 196 -15.09 0.77 11.11
CA ALA A 196 -14.99 -0.64 11.48
C ALA A 196 -15.08 -1.49 10.22
N GLY A 197 -14.65 -2.75 10.30
CA GLY A 197 -14.65 -3.62 9.14
C GLY A 197 -14.43 -5.08 9.45
N VAL A 198 -14.41 -5.88 8.39
CA VAL A 198 -14.16 -7.32 8.42
C VAL A 198 -13.06 -7.67 7.44
N SER A 199 -12.26 -8.68 7.77
CA SER A 199 -11.22 -9.23 6.92
C SER A 199 -11.27 -10.75 6.99
N PHE A 200 -11.38 -11.40 5.84
CA PHE A 200 -11.31 -12.84 5.68
C PHE A 200 -10.14 -13.14 4.74
N ASP A 201 -9.14 -13.87 5.21
CA ASP A 201 -8.00 -14.31 4.41
C ASP A 201 -7.91 -15.84 4.52
N ILE A 202 -8.28 -16.56 3.46
CA ILE A 202 -8.43 -18.01 3.46
C ILE A 202 -7.47 -18.61 2.44
N ARG A 203 -6.67 -19.59 2.87
CA ARG A 203 -5.82 -20.38 1.99
C ARG A 203 -6.15 -21.86 2.07
N ARG A 204 -6.17 -22.50 0.91
CA ARG A 204 -6.45 -23.93 0.76
C ARG A 204 -5.51 -24.54 -0.26
N LYS A 205 -5.34 -25.87 -0.18
CA LYS A 205 -4.48 -26.64 -1.09
C LYS A 205 -3.09 -26.01 -1.16
N ILE A 206 -2.50 -25.76 0.00
CA ILE A 206 -1.13 -25.25 0.12
C ILE A 206 -0.18 -26.44 -0.01
N TYR A 207 0.81 -26.34 -0.91
CA TYR A 207 1.80 -27.39 -1.10
C TYR A 207 3.06 -26.85 -1.77
N ASP A 208 4.21 -27.49 -1.52
CA ASP A 208 5.46 -27.25 -2.23
C ASP A 208 5.63 -28.31 -3.32
N LYS A 209 5.83 -27.90 -4.58
CA LYS A 209 6.05 -28.83 -5.70
C LYS A 209 7.47 -29.34 -5.79
N ASN A 210 8.41 -28.59 -5.24
CA ASN A 210 9.84 -28.82 -5.40
C ASN A 210 10.42 -29.62 -4.24
N ASN A 211 9.69 -29.75 -3.13
CA ASN A 211 10.13 -30.44 -1.93
C ASN A 211 9.08 -31.48 -1.50
N ALA A 212 9.53 -32.70 -1.19
CA ALA A 212 8.68 -33.74 -0.63
C ALA A 212 8.12 -33.31 0.74
N ASP A 213 7.01 -33.94 1.17
CA ASP A 213 6.35 -33.60 2.44
C ASP A 213 7.20 -33.80 3.69
N THR A 214 8.22 -34.66 3.60
CA THR A 214 9.18 -34.93 4.67
C THR A 214 10.27 -33.87 4.83
N VAL A 215 10.44 -32.97 3.85
CA VAL A 215 11.47 -31.93 3.89
C VAL A 215 11.02 -30.79 4.81
N LEU A 216 11.84 -30.44 5.80
CA LEU A 216 11.61 -29.26 6.62
C LEU A 216 11.84 -27.99 5.81
N THR A 217 10.81 -27.15 5.73
CA THR A 217 10.85 -25.82 5.11
C THR A 217 10.50 -24.77 6.17
N PRO A 218 10.83 -23.48 5.97
CA PRO A 218 10.45 -22.44 6.92
C PRO A 218 8.96 -22.44 7.24
N TYR A 219 8.12 -22.62 6.22
CA TYR A 219 6.67 -22.75 6.35
C TYR A 219 6.24 -23.88 7.28
N ARG A 220 6.75 -25.11 7.07
CA ARG A 220 6.39 -26.28 7.87
C ARG A 220 6.90 -26.16 9.31
N ILE A 221 8.12 -25.68 9.49
CA ILE A 221 8.71 -25.46 10.82
C ILE A 221 7.86 -24.47 11.61
N TYR A 222 7.49 -23.34 11.01
CA TYR A 222 6.62 -22.37 11.67
C TYR A 222 5.25 -22.98 11.99
N ASN A 223 4.62 -23.67 11.05
CA ASN A 223 3.32 -24.29 11.26
C ASN A 223 3.34 -25.31 12.40
N GLN A 224 4.38 -26.14 12.50
CA GLN A 224 4.56 -27.07 13.60
C GLN A 224 4.70 -26.35 14.94
N ARG A 225 5.52 -25.29 15.01
CA ARG A 225 5.73 -24.50 16.25
C ARG A 225 4.46 -23.84 16.74
N TYR A 226 3.71 -23.24 15.81
CA TYR A 226 2.54 -22.44 16.14
C TYR A 226 1.23 -23.22 16.03
N GLY A 227 1.25 -24.50 15.66
CA GLY A 227 0.09 -25.38 15.56
C GLY A 227 -0.88 -25.02 14.44
N PHE A 228 -0.36 -24.77 13.23
CA PHE A 228 -1.14 -24.59 12.00
C PHE A 228 -1.06 -25.85 11.13
N GLN A 229 -2.08 -26.06 10.29
CA GLN A 229 -2.07 -27.11 9.28
C GLN A 229 -1.28 -26.65 8.05
N ASP A 230 -0.59 -27.58 7.39
CA ASP A 230 0.26 -27.26 6.25
C ASP A 230 -0.52 -27.00 4.97
N ASP A 231 -1.70 -27.60 4.80
CA ASP A 231 -2.44 -27.57 3.54
C ASP A 231 -3.55 -26.49 3.50
N HIS A 232 -3.94 -25.94 4.64
CA HIS A 232 -4.99 -24.91 4.73
C HIS A 232 -4.93 -24.08 6.01
N TYR A 233 -5.47 -22.87 5.95
CA TYR A 233 -5.77 -22.05 7.11
C TYR A 233 -6.79 -20.95 6.77
N ALA A 234 -7.31 -20.30 7.81
CA ALA A 234 -8.04 -19.04 7.70
C ALA A 234 -7.51 -18.02 8.72
N SER A 235 -7.46 -16.76 8.31
CA SER A 235 -7.13 -15.61 9.14
C SER A 235 -8.30 -14.64 9.00
N ASN A 236 -9.31 -14.81 9.84
CA ASN A 236 -10.54 -14.01 9.79
C ASN A 236 -10.63 -13.09 11.00
N GLY A 237 -10.98 -11.83 10.81
CA GLY A 237 -11.02 -10.87 11.91
C GLY A 237 -11.85 -9.62 11.66
N LEU A 238 -12.10 -8.92 12.76
CA LEU A 238 -12.74 -7.62 12.80
C LEU A 238 -11.67 -6.52 12.82
N ASN A 239 -11.98 -5.37 12.21
CA ASN A 239 -11.12 -4.20 12.22
C ASN A 239 -11.82 -3.02 12.90
N ALA A 240 -11.05 -2.21 13.61
CA ALA A 240 -11.45 -0.87 14.03
C ALA A 240 -10.32 0.11 13.67
N ASN A 241 -10.68 1.21 12.99
CA ASN A 241 -9.71 2.11 12.38
C ASN A 241 -10.09 3.57 12.59
N ILE A 242 -9.07 4.42 12.68
CA ILE A 242 -9.17 5.86 12.53
C ILE A 242 -8.39 6.24 11.26
N GLN A 243 -8.98 7.10 10.44
CA GLN A 243 -8.39 7.56 9.21
C GLN A 243 -8.41 9.08 9.13
N TYR A 244 -7.33 9.68 8.66
CA TYR A 244 -7.26 11.09 8.34
C TYR A 244 -6.73 11.29 6.93
N THR A 245 -7.44 12.04 6.09
CA THR A 245 -6.94 12.37 4.75
C THR A 245 -7.26 13.79 4.30
N THR A 246 -6.24 14.42 3.74
CA THR A 246 -6.28 15.73 3.06
C THR A 246 -5.67 15.66 1.66
N ARG A 247 -5.49 14.44 1.13
CA ARG A 247 -4.94 14.23 -0.22
C ARG A 247 -5.82 14.92 -1.25
N ASP A 248 -5.20 15.63 -2.19
CA ASP A 248 -5.90 16.31 -3.28
C ASP A 248 -6.46 15.31 -4.32
N ASN A 249 -5.84 14.13 -4.45
CA ASN A 249 -6.29 13.05 -5.32
C ASN A 249 -5.94 11.68 -4.71
N GLN A 250 -6.82 10.68 -4.89
CA GLN A 250 -6.66 9.36 -4.26
C GLN A 250 -5.69 8.44 -5.02
N ASN A 251 -5.53 8.62 -6.33
CA ASN A 251 -4.64 7.83 -7.19
C ASN A 251 -3.23 8.42 -7.30
N ARG A 252 -3.14 9.76 -7.39
CA ARG A 252 -1.88 10.49 -7.57
C ARG A 252 -1.95 11.86 -6.86
N ALA A 253 -1.66 11.84 -5.57
CA ALA A 253 -1.60 13.05 -4.75
C ALA A 253 -0.36 13.88 -5.08
N TYR A 254 -0.53 15.20 -5.17
CA TYR A 254 0.55 16.17 -5.23
C TYR A 254 0.84 16.79 -3.87
N ARG A 255 -0.18 16.82 -3.00
CA ARG A 255 -0.10 17.43 -1.67
C ARG A 255 -1.05 16.74 -0.69
N GLY A 256 -0.81 16.98 0.60
CA GLY A 256 -1.69 16.53 1.67
C GLY A 256 -1.12 15.34 2.44
N ILE A 257 -1.95 14.80 3.33
CA ILE A 257 -1.61 13.70 4.24
C ILE A 257 -2.64 12.58 4.08
N TYR A 258 -2.20 11.35 4.29
CA TYR A 258 -3.06 10.21 4.57
C TYR A 258 -2.53 9.48 5.81
N VAL A 259 -3.42 9.18 6.74
CA VAL A 259 -3.16 8.36 7.92
C VAL A 259 -4.27 7.33 8.02
N ASP A 260 -3.94 6.06 8.19
CA ASP A 260 -4.86 5.02 8.64
C ASP A 260 -4.17 4.25 9.76
N ALA A 261 -4.80 4.20 10.92
CA ALA A 261 -4.31 3.42 12.05
C ALA A 261 -5.45 2.55 12.56
N GLY A 262 -5.18 1.29 12.85
CA GLY A 262 -6.22 0.41 13.34
C GLY A 262 -5.73 -0.88 13.97
N ILE A 263 -6.67 -1.53 14.64
CA ILE A 263 -6.51 -2.84 15.24
C ILE A 263 -7.33 -3.84 14.44
N ARG A 264 -6.73 -5.00 14.17
CA ARG A 264 -7.38 -6.19 13.64
C ARG A 264 -7.39 -7.25 14.72
N VAL A 265 -8.55 -7.80 15.00
CA VAL A 265 -8.75 -8.87 15.97
C VAL A 265 -9.23 -10.11 15.23
N ASN A 266 -8.35 -11.09 15.09
CA ASN A 266 -8.65 -12.39 14.49
C ASN A 266 -9.31 -13.31 15.53
N GLN A 267 -10.39 -13.98 15.14
CA GLN A 267 -11.24 -14.73 16.07
C GLN A 267 -11.65 -16.10 15.52
N THR A 268 -11.50 -17.15 16.33
CA THR A 268 -11.85 -18.53 15.95
C THR A 268 -13.35 -18.72 15.70
N TRP A 269 -14.21 -17.99 16.42
CA TRP A 269 -15.66 -18.03 16.18
C TRP A 269 -16.06 -17.47 14.80
N MET A 270 -15.18 -16.68 14.16
CA MET A 270 -15.34 -16.23 12.76
C MET A 270 -14.70 -17.19 11.75
N GLY A 271 -14.29 -18.38 12.20
CA GLY A 271 -13.59 -19.36 11.37
C GLY A 271 -12.10 -19.10 11.18
N SER A 272 -11.47 -18.18 11.94
CA SER A 272 -10.01 -18.06 11.96
C SER A 272 -9.39 -19.33 12.56
N THR A 273 -8.25 -19.80 12.03
CA THR A 273 -7.56 -20.98 12.58
C THR A 273 -7.04 -20.73 13.99
N LYS A 274 -6.58 -19.50 14.26
CA LYS A 274 -6.16 -19.04 15.59
C LYS A 274 -6.63 -17.62 15.88
N ASN A 275 -6.68 -17.29 17.17
CA ASN A 275 -6.87 -15.94 17.64
C ASN A 275 -5.56 -15.14 17.48
N ALA A 276 -5.69 -13.88 17.08
CA ALA A 276 -4.57 -12.95 17.03
C ALA A 276 -5.03 -11.50 17.16
N VAL A 277 -4.14 -10.62 17.58
CA VAL A 277 -4.34 -9.18 17.60
C VAL A 277 -3.21 -8.53 16.84
N GLN A 278 -3.56 -7.72 15.84
CA GLN A 278 -2.62 -7.01 14.98
C GLN A 278 -2.91 -5.51 15.00
N LEU A 279 -1.87 -4.70 15.17
CA LEU A 279 -1.90 -3.26 14.98
C LEU A 279 -1.33 -2.92 13.61
N ASN A 280 -1.98 -2.03 12.87
CA ASN A 280 -1.53 -1.59 11.55
C ASN A 280 -1.52 -0.06 11.48
N THR A 281 -0.49 0.52 10.88
CA THR A 281 -0.40 1.95 10.60
C THR A 281 0.04 2.20 9.16
N ASP A 282 -0.57 3.18 8.51
CA ASP A 282 -0.20 3.68 7.18
C ASP A 282 -0.17 5.21 7.23
N PHE A 283 1.01 5.79 7.08
CA PHE A 283 1.20 7.23 7.06
C PHE A 283 1.83 7.65 5.74
N ARG A 284 1.23 8.62 5.06
CA ARG A 284 1.72 9.17 3.80
C ARG A 284 1.67 10.69 3.82
N LYS A 285 2.72 11.31 3.31
CA LYS A 285 2.81 12.77 3.17
C LYS A 285 3.33 13.12 1.78
N TYR A 286 2.69 14.10 1.15
CA TYR A 286 3.06 14.59 -0.18
C TYR A 286 3.38 16.08 -0.10
N PHE A 287 4.56 16.44 -0.59
CA PHE A 287 5.05 17.81 -0.68
C PHE A 287 5.21 18.16 -2.15
N SER A 288 4.40 19.10 -2.61
CA SER A 288 4.59 19.72 -3.91
C SER A 288 5.75 20.71 -3.81
N LEU A 289 6.81 20.48 -4.60
CA LEU A 289 8.06 21.24 -4.55
C LEU A 289 8.05 22.48 -5.46
N SER A 290 7.01 22.65 -6.27
CA SER A 290 6.87 23.79 -7.18
C SER A 290 5.41 24.22 -7.25
N GLU A 291 5.15 25.50 -7.06
CA GLU A 291 3.81 26.07 -7.26
C GLU A 291 3.41 26.09 -8.74
N ALA A 292 4.37 26.36 -9.63
CA ALA A 292 4.16 26.40 -11.07
C ALA A 292 4.02 24.99 -11.69
N ASN A 293 4.72 24.00 -11.13
CA ASN A 293 4.68 22.61 -11.59
C ASN A 293 4.41 21.67 -10.39
N PRO A 294 3.15 21.55 -9.94
CA PRO A 294 2.84 20.83 -8.71
C PRO A 294 3.14 19.33 -8.75
N GLU A 295 3.41 18.79 -9.95
CA GLU A 295 3.84 17.42 -10.20
C GLU A 295 5.27 17.09 -9.77
N HIS A 296 6.09 18.10 -9.44
CA HIS A 296 7.31 17.86 -8.67
C HIS A 296 6.91 17.54 -7.23
N VAL A 297 6.95 16.26 -6.85
CA VAL A 297 6.44 15.80 -5.56
C VAL A 297 7.52 15.04 -4.84
N LEU A 298 7.81 15.44 -3.60
CA LEU A 298 8.47 14.57 -2.63
C LEU A 298 7.38 13.87 -1.81
N ALA A 299 7.33 12.54 -1.91
CA ALA A 299 6.36 11.70 -1.25
C ALA A 299 7.07 10.82 -0.21
N PHE A 300 6.51 10.78 1.00
CA PHE A 300 6.98 9.94 2.10
C PHE A 300 5.90 8.94 2.47
N TRP A 301 6.28 7.68 2.65
CA TRP A 301 5.45 6.59 3.13
C TRP A 301 6.09 5.94 4.34
N ASN A 302 5.28 5.66 5.35
CA ASN A 302 5.58 4.72 6.40
C ASN A 302 4.41 3.75 6.54
N TRP A 303 4.72 2.46 6.62
CA TRP A 303 3.74 1.42 6.89
C TRP A 303 4.32 0.48 7.95
N THR A 304 3.54 0.16 8.98
CA THR A 304 3.95 -0.76 10.03
C THR A 304 2.83 -1.72 10.37
N SER A 305 3.21 -2.90 10.83
CA SER A 305 2.26 -3.92 11.25
C SER A 305 2.86 -4.79 12.35
N PHE A 306 2.13 -4.93 13.45
CA PHE A 306 2.59 -5.59 14.67
C PHE A 306 1.55 -6.60 15.15
N VAL A 307 1.90 -7.87 15.21
CA VAL A 307 1.18 -8.91 15.93
C VAL A 307 1.53 -8.75 17.41
N VAL A 308 0.56 -8.27 18.19
CA VAL A 308 0.74 -7.95 19.63
C VAL A 308 0.09 -8.98 20.55
N GLY A 309 -0.61 -9.98 19.99
CA GLY A 309 -1.15 -11.10 20.73
C GLY A 309 -1.55 -12.24 19.81
N GLY A 310 -1.46 -13.48 20.31
CA GLY A 310 -1.78 -14.69 19.54
C GLY A 310 -0.81 -14.97 18.40
N ALA A 311 -1.28 -15.66 17.36
CA ALA A 311 -0.45 -16.06 16.22
C ALA A 311 -1.22 -15.97 14.90
N LEU A 312 -0.55 -15.48 13.85
CA LEU A 312 -1.06 -15.50 12.48
C LEU A 312 -0.47 -16.69 11.70
N PRO A 313 -1.19 -17.26 10.73
CA PRO A 313 -0.63 -18.22 9.79
C PRO A 313 0.62 -17.65 9.09
N TYR A 314 1.58 -18.51 8.74
CA TYR A 314 2.91 -18.08 8.26
C TYR A 314 2.87 -17.09 7.09
N LEU A 315 2.06 -17.39 6.08
CA LEU A 315 1.88 -16.54 4.90
C LEU A 315 1.04 -15.28 5.18
N GLU A 316 0.45 -15.17 6.38
CA GLU A 316 -0.28 -13.99 6.85
C GLU A 316 0.49 -13.09 7.82
N ILE A 317 1.69 -13.47 8.25
CA ILE A 317 2.58 -12.64 9.08
C ILE A 317 2.92 -11.31 8.40
N PRO A 318 2.99 -10.17 9.12
CA PRO A 318 3.44 -8.90 8.55
C PRO A 318 4.72 -9.01 7.73
N GLY A 319 4.84 -8.23 6.65
CA GLY A 319 6.01 -8.34 5.78
C GLY A 319 5.96 -7.47 4.52
N THR A 320 6.98 -7.63 3.69
CA THR A 320 7.11 -7.00 2.37
C THR A 320 5.85 -7.19 1.54
N ALA A 321 5.31 -6.10 0.99
CA ALA A 321 4.09 -6.08 0.17
C ALA A 321 2.88 -6.76 0.85
N ARG A 322 2.73 -6.59 2.17
CA ARG A 322 1.53 -7.00 2.93
C ARG A 322 0.65 -5.83 3.37
N ASP A 323 0.99 -4.62 2.94
CA ASP A 323 0.09 -3.47 2.97
C ASP A 323 -1.16 -3.74 2.11
N GLY A 324 -2.20 -2.93 2.30
CA GLY A 324 -3.51 -3.15 1.66
C GLY A 324 -3.49 -3.19 0.12
N ASN A 325 -2.46 -2.65 -0.53
CA ASN A 325 -2.33 -2.62 -1.98
C ASN A 325 -1.18 -3.50 -2.51
N PHE A 326 -0.50 -4.25 -1.65
CA PHE A 326 0.64 -5.11 -2.01
C PHE A 326 1.77 -4.34 -2.73
N ARG A 327 2.13 -3.13 -2.25
CA ARG A 327 3.09 -2.24 -2.92
C ARG A 327 4.39 -1.98 -2.16
N SER A 328 4.41 -2.19 -0.86
CA SER A 328 5.59 -1.91 -0.01
C SER A 328 6.78 -2.79 -0.37
N GLY A 329 7.99 -2.25 -0.20
CA GLY A 329 9.25 -2.98 -0.34
C GLY A 329 9.66 -3.22 -1.78
N ARG A 330 9.47 -2.22 -2.65
CA ARG A 330 9.93 -2.25 -4.04
C ARG A 330 11.40 -2.64 -4.12
N GLY A 331 11.71 -3.57 -5.03
CA GLY A 331 13.00 -4.26 -5.12
C GLY A 331 12.96 -5.70 -4.59
N TYR A 332 11.94 -6.05 -3.80
CA TYR A 332 11.75 -7.37 -3.22
C TYR A 332 10.39 -7.96 -3.62
N THR A 333 10.27 -9.30 -3.59
CA THR A 333 9.00 -9.99 -3.86
C THR A 333 8.07 -9.96 -2.63
N THR A 334 6.80 -10.30 -2.82
CA THR A 334 5.85 -10.37 -1.69
C THR A 334 6.33 -11.34 -0.61
N THR A 335 6.20 -10.93 0.65
CA THR A 335 6.65 -11.66 1.83
C THR A 335 8.15 -11.95 1.88
N TYR A 336 8.98 -11.21 1.13
CA TYR A 336 10.43 -11.44 1.15
C TYR A 336 10.97 -11.34 2.58
N PHE A 337 10.80 -10.19 3.23
CA PHE A 337 11.00 -10.04 4.67
C PHE A 337 9.65 -10.18 5.39
N LYS A 338 9.62 -10.89 6.51
CA LYS A 338 8.39 -11.06 7.30
C LYS A 338 8.71 -11.27 8.77
N GLY A 339 7.85 -10.79 9.66
CA GLY A 339 8.03 -10.94 11.10
C GLY A 339 6.78 -10.48 11.84
N ASN A 340 6.61 -10.90 13.09
CA ASN A 340 5.46 -10.48 13.88
C ASN A 340 5.45 -8.96 14.09
N GLN A 341 6.60 -8.32 14.08
CA GLN A 341 6.77 -6.88 14.04
C GLN A 341 7.48 -6.51 12.75
N TYR A 342 6.86 -5.63 11.97
CA TYR A 342 7.37 -5.21 10.68
C TYR A 342 7.27 -3.69 10.52
N PHE A 343 8.35 -3.11 10.01
CA PHE A 343 8.46 -1.70 9.69
C PHE A 343 8.91 -1.51 8.25
N TYR A 344 8.26 -0.57 7.58
CA TYR A 344 8.62 -0.11 6.25
C TYR A 344 8.56 1.40 6.15
N SER A 345 9.51 2.00 5.44
CA SER A 345 9.42 3.39 5.02
C SER A 345 10.02 3.59 3.64
N GLU A 346 9.44 4.52 2.87
CA GLU A 346 9.90 4.87 1.52
C GLU A 346 9.78 6.36 1.25
N LEU A 347 10.80 6.89 0.58
CA LEU A 347 10.85 8.23 0.04
C LEU A 347 10.85 8.14 -1.48
N GLU A 348 9.99 8.91 -2.15
CA GLU A 348 9.89 8.95 -3.60
C GLU A 348 9.87 10.40 -4.10
N TYR A 349 10.71 10.69 -5.09
CA TYR A 349 10.64 11.94 -5.84
C TYR A 349 10.01 11.70 -7.21
N ARG A 350 8.93 12.42 -7.50
CA ARG A 350 8.19 12.38 -8.77
C ARG A 350 8.44 13.67 -9.54
N PHE A 351 8.61 13.58 -10.85
CA PHE A 351 8.85 14.75 -11.70
C PHE A 351 8.29 14.54 -13.12
N PRO A 352 7.71 15.58 -13.75
CA PRO A 352 7.31 15.52 -15.15
C PRO A 352 8.53 15.49 -16.08
N ILE A 353 8.48 14.69 -17.16
CA ILE A 353 9.53 14.65 -18.19
C ILE A 353 9.07 15.44 -19.42
N THR A 354 7.83 15.23 -19.87
CA THR A 354 7.27 15.94 -21.03
C THR A 354 6.44 17.15 -20.60
N ARG A 355 6.39 18.19 -21.45
CA ARG A 355 5.59 19.40 -21.20
C ARG A 355 4.09 19.10 -21.09
N ASN A 356 3.60 18.15 -21.90
CA ASN A 356 2.21 17.67 -21.91
C ASN A 356 1.91 16.63 -20.82
N LYS A 357 2.87 16.35 -19.92
CA LYS A 357 2.73 15.45 -18.77
C LYS A 357 2.45 13.98 -19.11
N PHE A 358 2.47 13.62 -20.40
CA PHE A 358 2.29 12.24 -20.86
C PHE A 358 3.31 11.29 -20.24
N LEU A 359 4.58 11.72 -20.15
CA LEU A 359 5.64 10.97 -19.52
C LEU A 359 6.17 11.72 -18.30
N SER A 360 6.24 11.02 -17.18
CA SER A 360 6.87 11.48 -15.93
C SER A 360 7.84 10.41 -15.42
N GLY A 361 8.73 10.81 -14.53
CA GLY A 361 9.72 9.95 -13.89
C GLY A 361 9.54 9.90 -12.38
N VAL A 362 10.05 8.82 -11.78
CA VAL A 362 10.20 8.69 -10.33
C VAL A 362 11.58 8.12 -9.99
N THR A 363 12.09 8.49 -8.82
CA THR A 363 13.18 7.78 -8.13
C THR A 363 12.79 7.59 -6.68
N PHE A 364 13.17 6.47 -6.09
CA PHE A 364 12.75 6.11 -4.73
C PHE A 364 13.80 5.31 -3.98
N PHE A 365 13.70 5.38 -2.65
CA PHE A 365 14.49 4.62 -1.71
C PHE A 365 13.60 4.17 -0.55
N ASN A 366 13.67 2.89 -0.19
CA ASN A 366 12.96 2.32 0.94
C ASN A 366 13.88 1.58 1.90
N VAL A 367 13.40 1.42 3.13
CA VAL A 367 14.03 0.61 4.16
C VAL A 367 13.00 -0.27 4.85
N GLN A 368 13.42 -1.48 5.19
CA GLN A 368 12.60 -2.47 5.87
C GLN A 368 13.32 -2.98 7.12
N SER A 369 12.57 -3.23 8.17
CA SER A 369 13.03 -3.95 9.37
C SER A 369 11.94 -4.88 9.87
N ALA A 370 12.33 -6.04 10.38
CA ALA A 370 11.42 -7.03 10.92
C ALA A 370 12.08 -7.75 12.09
N ASN A 371 11.29 -8.16 13.07
CA ASN A 371 11.76 -9.07 14.11
C ASN A 371 11.64 -10.54 13.66
N ASP A 372 12.19 -11.43 14.47
CA ASP A 372 11.88 -12.86 14.46
C ASP A 372 11.72 -13.39 15.89
N ASP A 373 11.25 -14.62 16.02
CA ASP A 373 11.21 -15.36 17.29
C ASP A 373 12.53 -16.09 17.59
N LEU A 374 13.61 -15.71 16.90
CA LEU A 374 14.93 -16.37 16.92
C LEU A 374 16.04 -15.46 17.50
N GLY A 375 15.70 -14.24 17.92
CA GLY A 375 16.59 -13.32 18.62
C GLY A 375 16.76 -11.96 17.95
N THR A 376 16.35 -11.77 16.70
CA THR A 376 16.41 -10.47 16.03
C THR A 376 15.24 -9.59 16.47
N LYS A 377 15.54 -8.42 17.04
CA LYS A 377 14.51 -7.42 17.40
C LYS A 377 14.25 -6.48 16.23
N LEU A 378 13.07 -5.84 16.26
CA LEU A 378 12.75 -4.78 15.32
C LEU A 378 13.80 -3.66 15.44
N PHE A 379 14.28 -3.17 14.31
CA PHE A 379 15.32 -2.12 14.17
C PHE A 379 16.76 -2.55 14.43
N ASP A 380 17.03 -3.80 14.79
CA ASP A 380 18.41 -4.33 14.86
C ASP A 380 19.06 -4.38 13.48
N VAL A 381 18.25 -4.69 12.44
CA VAL A 381 18.73 -4.80 11.06
C VAL A 381 17.82 -4.04 10.11
N TRP A 382 18.46 -3.35 9.17
CA TRP A 382 17.83 -2.55 8.14
C TRP A 382 18.19 -3.07 6.76
N GLN A 383 17.16 -3.29 5.94
CA GLN A 383 17.27 -3.79 4.58
C GLN A 383 16.82 -2.71 3.60
N PRO A 384 17.76 -2.06 2.89
CA PRO A 384 17.44 -1.00 1.94
C PRO A 384 16.96 -1.57 0.60
N GLY A 385 16.13 -0.82 -0.11
CA GLY A 385 15.76 -1.03 -1.50
C GLY A 385 15.70 0.33 -2.22
N GLY A 386 15.84 0.34 -3.53
CA GLY A 386 15.76 1.57 -4.30
C GLY A 386 15.56 1.31 -5.77
N GLY A 387 15.18 2.36 -6.50
CA GLY A 387 14.90 2.23 -7.91
C GLY A 387 14.50 3.54 -8.58
N ALA A 388 14.26 3.43 -9.87
CA ALA A 388 13.72 4.50 -10.69
C ALA A 388 12.66 3.93 -11.63
N GLY A 389 11.77 4.79 -12.11
CA GLY A 389 10.70 4.35 -12.97
C GLY A 389 10.09 5.44 -13.81
N LEU A 390 9.32 5.00 -14.80
CA LEU A 390 8.54 5.84 -15.68
C LEU A 390 7.06 5.76 -15.32
N ARG A 391 6.37 6.86 -15.58
CA ARG A 391 4.93 7.03 -15.40
C ARG A 391 4.36 7.50 -16.72
N VAL A 392 3.54 6.66 -17.35
CA VAL A 392 2.78 7.05 -18.54
C VAL A 392 1.39 7.46 -18.07
N LEU A 393 1.00 8.71 -18.36
CA LEU A 393 -0.32 9.23 -17.99
C LEU A 393 -1.38 8.47 -18.77
N PHE A 394 -2.10 7.59 -18.08
CA PHE A 394 -3.08 6.74 -18.71
C PHE A 394 -4.43 7.43 -18.82
N ASN A 395 -4.85 8.13 -17.77
CA ASN A 395 -6.12 8.84 -17.73
C ASN A 395 -5.97 10.13 -16.94
N LYS A 396 -6.08 11.27 -17.63
CA LYS A 396 -5.96 12.60 -17.02
C LYS A 396 -7.10 12.97 -16.07
N ALA A 397 -8.31 12.44 -16.28
CA ALA A 397 -9.46 12.72 -15.40
C ALA A 397 -9.31 12.08 -14.01
N THR A 398 -8.67 10.92 -13.92
CA THR A 398 -8.46 10.21 -12.65
C THR A 398 -7.03 10.30 -12.13
N ARG A 399 -6.14 10.98 -12.87
CA ARG A 399 -4.68 10.99 -12.68
C ARG A 399 -4.09 9.57 -12.55
N THR A 400 -4.60 8.64 -13.33
CA THR A 400 -4.12 7.26 -13.35
C THR A 400 -2.84 7.19 -14.19
N ASN A 401 -1.79 6.59 -13.62
CA ASN A 401 -0.53 6.33 -14.31
C ASN A 401 -0.31 4.83 -14.50
N LEU A 402 0.21 4.45 -15.67
CA LEU A 402 0.90 3.17 -15.84
C LEU A 402 2.33 3.33 -15.32
N CYS A 403 2.68 2.50 -14.34
CA CYS A 403 3.94 2.56 -13.62
C CYS A 403 4.87 1.46 -14.09
N ILE A 404 6.09 1.84 -14.47
CA ILE A 404 7.15 0.93 -14.91
C ILE A 404 8.38 1.23 -14.05
N ASP A 405 8.60 0.43 -13.01
CA ASP A 405 9.69 0.63 -12.05
C ASP A 405 10.76 -0.45 -12.24
N TYR A 406 12.03 -0.05 -12.29
CA TYR A 406 13.15 -0.98 -12.08
C TYR A 406 13.74 -0.73 -10.71
N ALA A 407 13.76 -1.77 -9.87
CA ALA A 407 14.19 -1.67 -8.49
C ALA A 407 15.17 -2.78 -8.13
N TRP A 408 16.02 -2.49 -7.15
CA TRP A 408 17.01 -3.42 -6.60
C TRP A 408 17.06 -3.33 -5.07
N GLY A 409 17.57 -4.39 -4.46
CA GLY A 409 17.76 -4.52 -3.01
C GLY A 409 18.95 -5.43 -2.70
N LYS A 410 19.09 -5.80 -1.42
CA LYS A 410 20.09 -6.78 -0.95
C LYS A 410 19.77 -8.19 -1.45
N TYR A 411 20.71 -9.11 -1.23
CA TYR A 411 20.59 -10.53 -1.61
C TYR A 411 20.38 -10.76 -3.12
N GLY A 412 20.88 -9.84 -3.95
CA GLY A 412 20.73 -9.90 -5.41
C GLY A 412 19.30 -9.66 -5.91
N ALA A 413 18.39 -9.19 -5.05
CA ALA A 413 17.01 -8.90 -5.42
C ALA A 413 16.97 -7.72 -6.40
N ARG A 414 16.35 -7.94 -7.57
CA ARG A 414 16.12 -6.91 -8.59
C ARG A 414 14.98 -7.32 -9.51
N GLY A 415 14.28 -6.36 -10.08
CA GLY A 415 13.20 -6.67 -11.01
C GLY A 415 12.55 -5.45 -11.65
N LEU A 416 11.81 -5.73 -12.72
CA LEU A 416 10.88 -4.79 -13.36
C LEU A 416 9.49 -5.00 -12.75
N PHE A 417 8.88 -3.93 -12.27
CA PHE A 417 7.57 -3.92 -11.63
C PHE A 417 6.61 -3.09 -12.47
N LEU A 418 5.49 -3.71 -12.84
CA LEU A 418 4.41 -3.06 -13.58
C LEU A 418 3.22 -2.81 -12.65
N GLY A 419 2.87 -1.53 -12.50
CA GLY A 419 1.81 -1.08 -11.62
C GLY A 419 0.77 -0.23 -12.35
N LEU A 420 -0.44 -0.19 -11.81
CA LEU A 420 -1.46 0.78 -12.20
C LEU A 420 -1.74 1.67 -11.00
N ASN A 421 -1.67 2.99 -11.18
CA ASN A 421 -1.49 3.98 -10.12
C ASN A 421 -0.14 3.90 -9.39
N GLU A 422 0.20 5.02 -8.76
CA GLU A 422 1.42 5.19 -7.97
C GLU A 422 1.55 4.12 -6.88
N ALA A 423 2.78 3.90 -6.39
CA ALA A 423 3.04 2.94 -5.32
C ALA A 423 2.27 3.28 -4.03
N PHE A 424 2.16 4.58 -3.72
CA PHE A 424 1.42 5.07 -2.57
C PHE A 424 0.86 6.48 -2.72
#